data_AF-A0A7S4BZR0-F1
#
_entry.id   AF-A0A7S4BZR0-F1
#
_cell.length_a   1.000
_cell.length_b   1.000
_cell.length_c   1.000
_cell.angle_alpha   90.00
_cell.angle_beta   90.00
_cell.angle_gamma   90.00
#
_symmetry.space_group_name_H-M   'P 1'
#
loop_
_entity.id
_entity.type
_entity.pdbx_description
1 polymer ?
#
loop_
_entity_poly.entity_id
_entity_poly.type
_entity_poly.pdbx_seq_one_letter_code
_entity_poly.pdbx_strand_id
1 'polypeptide(L)'
;MADSKASVEVSASSNACWRFVQHFDRAEKVVCATGTAWGLLARAPMSVLVLYWFVRHCVYFGVTLALLLLADPAWALPLVGAVFVVAHVWKGTAFILRLKNDEFPQPADIELGDRSVTPSSPRGRVSVRLLKPTPSTRWGIVPAVSHHPDGHVQIVKLNAEGYARKKLCVGDIVLTIDGESVHSCEGFVAAINAAHENADAKNGPLLTISRSKNSFDIEAD
;
A
#
# COMPACT_ATOMS: atom_id res chain seq x y z
N MET A 1 -33.05 -41.62 -17.51
CA MET A 1 -31.81 -41.44 -18.32
C MET A 1 -31.68 -40.04 -18.93
N ALA A 2 -32.46 -39.04 -18.49
CA ALA A 2 -32.43 -37.66 -19.01
C ALA A 2 -31.62 -36.66 -18.14
N ASP A 3 -31.34 -36.98 -16.86
CA ASP A 3 -30.65 -36.06 -15.94
C ASP A 3 -29.14 -35.89 -16.18
N SER A 4 -28.51 -36.74 -16.98
CA SER A 4 -27.06 -36.70 -17.20
C SER A 4 -26.62 -35.59 -18.17
N LYS A 5 -27.51 -35.04 -19.01
CA LYS A 5 -27.13 -34.01 -20.00
C LYS A 5 -27.14 -32.60 -19.42
N ALA A 6 -28.07 -32.31 -18.51
CA ALA A 6 -28.23 -30.98 -17.93
C ALA A 6 -27.05 -30.57 -17.02
N SER A 7 -26.47 -31.53 -16.29
CA SER A 7 -25.32 -31.26 -15.40
C SER A 7 -24.02 -30.96 -16.15
N VAL A 8 -23.86 -31.49 -17.37
CA VAL A 8 -22.67 -31.26 -18.21
C VAL A 8 -22.69 -29.87 -18.84
N GLU A 9 -23.86 -29.38 -19.27
CA GLU A 9 -23.99 -28.03 -19.87
C GLU A 9 -23.81 -26.92 -18.83
N VAL A 10 -24.33 -27.10 -17.61
CA VAL A 10 -24.15 -26.12 -16.51
C VAL A 10 -22.68 -26.01 -16.10
N SER A 11 -21.93 -27.12 -16.13
CA SER A 11 -20.49 -27.10 -15.83
C SER A 11 -19.63 -26.48 -16.95
N ALA A 12 -20.09 -26.49 -18.20
CA ALA A 12 -19.37 -25.85 -19.31
C ALA A 12 -19.58 -24.33 -19.31
N SER A 13 -20.80 -23.88 -19.01
CA SER A 13 -21.16 -22.45 -18.92
C SER A 13 -20.43 -21.74 -17.77
N SER A 14 -20.29 -22.41 -16.61
CA SER A 14 -19.59 -21.84 -15.46
C SER A 14 -18.08 -21.70 -15.72
N ASN A 15 -17.47 -22.64 -16.44
CA ASN A 15 -16.05 -22.61 -16.82
C ASN A 15 -15.74 -21.53 -17.86
N ALA A 16 -16.66 -21.26 -18.80
CA ALA A 16 -16.50 -20.18 -19.77
C ALA A 16 -16.58 -18.79 -19.10
N CYS A 17 -17.52 -18.62 -18.17
CA CYS A 17 -17.65 -17.41 -17.36
C CYS A 17 -16.38 -17.16 -16.51
N TRP A 18 -15.87 -18.21 -15.84
CA TRP A 18 -14.65 -18.09 -15.03
C TRP A 18 -13.41 -17.76 -15.86
N ARG A 19 -13.25 -18.35 -17.05
CA ARG A 19 -12.15 -18.03 -17.96
C ARG A 19 -12.26 -16.61 -18.48
N PHE A 20 -13.46 -16.15 -18.82
CA PHE A 20 -13.70 -14.77 -19.25
C PHE A 20 -13.33 -13.76 -18.15
N VAL A 21 -13.72 -14.03 -16.91
CA VAL A 21 -13.35 -13.22 -15.73
C VAL A 21 -11.84 -13.20 -15.51
N GLN A 22 -11.13 -14.33 -15.66
CA GLN A 22 -9.67 -14.38 -15.54
C GLN A 22 -8.94 -13.62 -16.65
N HIS A 23 -9.46 -13.64 -17.88
CA HIS A 23 -8.93 -12.84 -18.99
C HIS A 23 -9.15 -11.35 -18.75
N PHE A 24 -10.31 -10.97 -18.20
CA PHE A 24 -10.60 -9.59 -17.81
C PHE A 24 -9.74 -9.11 -16.64
N ASP A 25 -9.51 -9.92 -15.61
CA ASP A 25 -8.62 -9.58 -14.48
C ASP A 25 -7.15 -9.44 -14.94
N ARG A 26 -6.70 -10.23 -15.92
CA ARG A 26 -5.39 -10.03 -16.57
C ARG A 26 -5.34 -8.75 -17.40
N ALA A 27 -6.38 -8.47 -18.19
CA ALA A 27 -6.47 -7.24 -18.96
C ALA A 27 -6.53 -6.01 -18.06
N GLU A 28 -7.27 -6.08 -16.95
CA GLU A 28 -7.31 -5.05 -15.91
C GLU A 28 -5.94 -4.91 -15.27
N LYS A 29 -5.22 -5.98 -14.93
CA LYS A 29 -3.85 -5.89 -14.41
C LYS A 29 -2.87 -5.30 -15.42
N VAL A 30 -3.05 -5.48 -16.72
CA VAL A 30 -2.20 -4.90 -17.78
C VAL A 30 -2.57 -3.43 -18.05
N VAL A 31 -3.85 -3.09 -18.08
CA VAL A 31 -4.33 -1.71 -18.24
C VAL A 31 -4.05 -0.90 -16.97
N CYS A 32 -4.24 -1.49 -15.79
CA CYS A 32 -3.76 -0.98 -14.52
C CYS A 32 -2.23 -1.06 -14.42
N ALA A 33 -1.50 -1.93 -15.13
CA ALA A 33 -0.04 -1.86 -15.25
C ALA A 33 0.39 -0.54 -15.94
N THR A 34 -0.32 -0.16 -17.00
CA THR A 34 -0.16 1.18 -17.62
C THR A 34 -0.75 2.32 -16.74
N GLY A 35 -1.62 2.00 -15.79
CA GLY A 35 -2.04 2.91 -14.71
C GLY A 35 -1.05 2.98 -13.52
N THR A 36 -0.21 1.96 -13.32
CA THR A 36 0.68 1.76 -12.17
C THR A 36 2.14 2.06 -12.49
N ALA A 37 2.42 2.65 -13.66
CA ALA A 37 3.64 3.43 -13.82
C ALA A 37 3.78 4.47 -12.69
N TRP A 38 2.70 4.92 -12.05
CA TRP A 38 2.77 5.73 -10.83
C TRP A 38 3.49 5.07 -9.66
N GLY A 39 3.44 3.75 -9.51
CA GLY A 39 4.20 3.03 -8.48
C GLY A 39 5.69 2.94 -8.81
N LEU A 40 6.03 2.74 -10.08
CA LEU A 40 7.41 2.75 -10.57
C LEU A 40 8.00 4.17 -10.64
N LEU A 41 7.16 5.16 -10.90
CA LEU A 41 7.49 6.58 -10.98
C LEU A 41 7.24 7.32 -9.67
N ALA A 42 6.86 6.62 -8.59
CA ALA A 42 6.61 7.24 -7.28
C ALA A 42 7.86 7.98 -6.75
N ARG A 43 9.05 7.54 -7.19
CA ARG A 43 10.35 8.14 -6.89
C ARG A 43 10.95 8.93 -8.06
N ALA A 44 10.23 9.04 -9.19
CA ALA A 44 10.73 9.75 -10.35
C ALA A 44 10.66 11.28 -10.13
N PRO A 45 11.57 12.05 -10.75
CA PRO A 45 11.49 13.51 -10.72
C PRO A 45 10.16 14.01 -11.28
N MET A 46 9.66 15.15 -10.78
CA MET A 46 8.38 15.73 -11.19
C MET A 46 8.27 15.94 -12.71
N SER A 47 9.39 16.26 -13.38
CA SER A 47 9.46 16.39 -14.84
C SER A 47 9.13 15.10 -15.57
N VAL A 48 9.57 13.95 -15.05
CA VAL A 48 9.28 12.63 -15.62
C VAL A 48 7.81 12.26 -15.44
N LEU A 49 7.22 12.61 -14.30
CA LEU A 49 5.79 12.43 -14.05
C LEU A 49 4.92 13.28 -14.99
N VAL A 50 5.30 14.54 -15.21
CA VAL A 50 4.63 15.44 -16.16
C VAL A 50 4.76 14.93 -17.60
N LEU A 51 5.96 14.49 -18.01
CA LEU A 51 6.19 13.91 -19.32
C LEU A 51 5.36 12.63 -19.53
N TYR A 52 5.33 11.74 -18.53
CA TYR A 52 4.53 10.52 -18.57
C TYR A 52 3.03 10.82 -18.71
N TRP A 53 2.53 11.76 -17.90
CA TRP A 53 1.16 12.23 -17.99
C TRP A 53 0.86 12.78 -19.40
N PHE A 54 1.73 13.62 -19.94
CA PHE A 54 1.57 14.25 -21.24
C PHE A 54 1.53 13.21 -22.38
N VAL A 55 2.54 12.34 -22.45
CA VAL A 55 2.63 11.28 -23.49
C VAL A 55 1.38 10.41 -23.48
N ARG A 56 0.93 9.99 -22.29
CA ARG A 56 -0.28 9.18 -22.15
C ARG A 56 -1.53 9.89 -22.67
N HIS A 57 -1.71 11.17 -22.37
CA HIS A 57 -2.86 11.93 -22.85
C HIS A 57 -2.78 12.19 -24.36
N CYS A 58 -1.59 12.43 -24.91
CA CYS A 58 -1.41 12.53 -26.36
C CYS A 58 -1.75 11.22 -27.06
N VAL A 59 -1.41 10.06 -26.50
CA VAL A 59 -1.79 8.76 -27.06
C VAL A 59 -3.31 8.56 -27.01
N TYR A 60 -3.95 8.84 -25.88
CA TYR A 60 -5.42 8.74 -25.79
C TYR A 60 -6.12 9.68 -26.78
N PHE A 61 -5.65 10.92 -26.88
CA PHE A 61 -6.17 11.89 -27.82
C PHE A 61 -5.94 11.45 -29.27
N GLY A 62 -4.75 11.00 -29.61
CA GLY A 62 -4.39 10.54 -30.96
C GLY A 62 -5.19 9.32 -31.40
N VAL A 63 -5.37 8.32 -30.53
CA VAL A 63 -6.20 7.13 -30.82
C VAL A 63 -7.66 7.53 -30.97
N THR A 64 -8.17 8.41 -30.10
CA THR A 64 -9.54 8.91 -30.19
C THR A 64 -9.75 9.67 -31.50
N LEU A 65 -8.84 10.58 -31.86
CA LEU A 65 -8.89 11.34 -33.09
C LEU A 65 -8.80 10.43 -34.33
N ALA A 66 -7.91 9.44 -34.33
CA ALA A 66 -7.79 8.47 -35.42
C ALA A 66 -9.08 7.65 -35.60
N LEU A 67 -9.69 7.19 -34.50
CA LEU A 67 -10.98 6.49 -34.55
C LEU A 67 -12.09 7.40 -35.09
N LEU A 68 -12.10 8.68 -34.72
CA LEU A 68 -13.06 9.65 -35.24
C LEU A 68 -12.90 9.93 -36.74
N LEU A 69 -11.66 9.93 -37.23
CA LEU A 69 -11.37 10.20 -38.64
C LEU A 69 -11.59 8.97 -39.54
N LEU A 70 -11.43 7.76 -39.00
CA LEU A 70 -11.44 6.51 -39.78
C LEU A 70 -12.74 5.71 -39.64
N ALA A 71 -13.52 5.91 -38.59
CA ALA A 71 -14.76 5.18 -38.37
C ALA A 71 -15.99 6.02 -38.74
N ASP A 72 -17.08 5.34 -39.12
CA ASP A 72 -18.35 6.00 -39.38
C ASP A 72 -18.85 6.70 -38.09
N PRO A 73 -19.00 8.04 -38.12
CA PRO A 73 -19.27 8.83 -36.93
C PRO A 73 -20.59 8.45 -36.24
N ALA A 74 -21.53 7.82 -36.95
CA ALA A 74 -22.83 7.46 -36.43
C ALA A 74 -22.78 6.51 -35.21
N TRP A 75 -21.78 5.62 -35.15
CA TRP A 75 -21.64 4.64 -34.06
C TRP A 75 -20.32 4.74 -33.30
N ALA A 76 -19.26 5.26 -33.93
CA ALA A 76 -17.94 5.34 -33.31
C ALA A 76 -17.88 6.37 -32.17
N LEU A 77 -18.46 7.56 -32.37
CA LEU A 77 -18.57 8.62 -31.35
C LEU A 77 -19.28 8.16 -30.08
N PRO A 78 -20.50 7.60 -30.15
CA PRO A 78 -21.20 7.14 -28.94
C PRO A 78 -20.48 5.98 -28.25
N LEU A 79 -19.82 5.09 -29.01
CA LEU A 79 -19.05 3.98 -28.43
C LEU A 79 -17.83 4.48 -27.64
N VAL A 80 -17.04 5.39 -28.22
CA VAL A 80 -15.87 5.99 -27.53
C VAL A 80 -16.32 6.79 -26.31
N GLY A 81 -17.39 7.57 -26.44
CA GLY A 81 -18.00 8.29 -25.32
C GLY A 81 -18.45 7.36 -24.20
N ALA A 82 -19.13 6.25 -24.52
CA ALA A 82 -19.58 5.27 -23.55
C ALA A 82 -18.40 4.61 -22.81
N VAL A 83 -17.36 4.17 -23.53
CA VAL A 83 -16.15 3.58 -22.92
C VAL A 83 -15.47 4.59 -22.00
N PHE A 84 -15.35 5.86 -22.42
CA PHE A 84 -14.75 6.91 -21.61
C PHE A 84 -15.53 7.16 -20.32
N VAL A 85 -16.86 7.31 -20.41
CA VAL A 85 -17.75 7.53 -19.26
C VAL A 85 -17.69 6.33 -18.31
N VAL A 86 -17.82 5.10 -18.82
CA VAL A 86 -17.75 3.88 -17.99
C VAL A 86 -16.41 3.80 -17.27
N ALA A 87 -15.29 4.07 -17.95
CA ALA A 87 -13.97 4.05 -17.34
C ALA A 87 -13.80 5.10 -16.21
N HIS A 88 -14.40 6.28 -16.37
CA HIS A 88 -14.32 7.36 -15.36
C HIS A 88 -15.27 7.12 -14.19
N VAL A 89 -16.50 6.67 -14.46
CA VAL A 89 -17.46 6.29 -13.42
C VAL A 89 -16.91 5.13 -12.60
N TRP A 90 -16.32 4.12 -13.25
CA TRP A 90 -15.66 3.01 -12.56
C TRP A 90 -14.52 3.50 -11.65
N LYS A 91 -13.63 4.36 -12.15
CA LYS A 91 -12.53 4.92 -11.34
C LYS A 91 -13.05 5.77 -10.18
N GLY A 92 -14.05 6.61 -10.40
CA GLY A 92 -14.69 7.39 -9.35
C GLY A 92 -15.32 6.49 -8.29
N THR A 93 -16.02 5.44 -8.71
CA THR A 93 -16.63 4.45 -7.82
C THR A 93 -15.56 3.69 -7.04
N ALA A 94 -14.50 3.21 -7.69
CA ALA A 94 -13.37 2.54 -7.03
C ALA A 94 -12.66 3.46 -6.03
N PHE A 95 -12.51 4.75 -6.34
CA PHE A 95 -11.98 5.75 -5.41
C PHE A 95 -12.90 5.96 -4.21
N ILE A 96 -14.21 6.10 -4.41
CA ILE A 96 -15.20 6.23 -3.32
C ILE A 96 -15.26 4.97 -2.47
N LEU A 97 -15.21 3.78 -3.09
CA LEU A 97 -15.18 2.51 -2.37
C LEU A 97 -13.89 2.35 -1.59
N ARG A 98 -12.75 2.82 -2.10
CA ARG A 98 -11.51 2.91 -1.31
C ARG A 98 -11.68 3.89 -0.16
N LEU A 99 -12.27 5.07 -0.35
CA LEU A 99 -12.56 5.99 0.75
C LEU A 99 -13.56 5.45 1.79
N LYS A 100 -14.41 4.49 1.41
CA LYS A 100 -15.37 3.84 2.33
C LYS A 100 -14.79 2.60 3.01
N ASN A 101 -13.94 1.84 2.32
CA ASN A 101 -13.35 0.58 2.80
C ASN A 101 -12.00 0.79 3.47
N ASP A 102 -11.23 1.78 3.02
CA ASP A 102 -10.39 2.54 3.91
C ASP A 102 -11.38 3.30 4.79
N GLU A 103 -11.90 2.62 5.82
CA GLU A 103 -11.70 3.18 7.14
C GLU A 103 -10.23 3.63 7.14
N PHE A 104 -9.97 4.91 6.78
CA PHE A 104 -9.19 5.73 7.68
C PHE A 104 -9.61 5.21 9.04
N PRO A 105 -8.71 4.59 9.83
CA PRO A 105 -9.06 4.31 11.20
C PRO A 105 -9.73 5.60 11.63
N GLN A 106 -11.04 5.54 11.91
CA GLN A 106 -11.61 6.65 12.62
C GLN A 106 -10.64 6.79 13.79
N PRO A 107 -10.14 7.99 14.10
CA PRO A 107 -9.55 8.18 15.41
C PRO A 107 -10.64 7.70 16.36
N ALA A 108 -10.56 6.43 16.76
CA ALA A 108 -11.59 5.73 17.47
C ALA A 108 -11.69 6.53 18.74
N ASP A 109 -12.77 7.31 18.81
CA ASP A 109 -13.20 8.10 19.94
C ASP A 109 -12.03 8.46 20.85
N ILE A 110 -11.16 9.37 20.39
CA ILE A 110 -10.59 10.31 21.35
C ILE A 110 -11.79 11.13 21.76
N GLU A 111 -12.57 10.59 22.71
CA GLU A 111 -13.21 11.41 23.70
C GLU A 111 -12.15 12.46 24.04
N LEU A 112 -12.43 13.72 23.70
CA LEU A 112 -11.94 14.85 24.47
C LEU A 112 -12.57 14.74 25.88
N GLY A 113 -12.41 13.58 26.53
CA GLY A 113 -12.36 13.49 27.96
C GLY A 113 -11.19 14.37 28.33
N ASP A 114 -11.47 15.27 29.25
CA ASP A 114 -10.58 16.18 29.95
C ASP A 114 -9.45 15.40 30.64
N ARG A 115 -8.61 14.71 29.87
CA ARG A 115 -7.40 14.04 30.32
C ARG A 115 -6.35 15.13 30.37
N SER A 116 -6.44 15.89 31.45
CA SER A 116 -5.26 16.24 32.24
C SER A 116 -4.15 15.23 31.95
N VAL A 117 -3.07 15.74 31.36
CA VAL A 117 -1.83 15.03 31.06
C VAL A 117 -1.41 14.32 32.34
N THR A 118 -1.81 13.05 32.47
CA THR A 118 -1.41 12.22 33.60
C THR A 118 -0.02 11.73 33.25
N PRO A 119 0.98 11.91 34.13
CA PRO A 119 2.37 11.67 33.81
C PRO A 119 2.55 10.23 33.33
N SER A 120 3.24 10.16 32.21
CA SER A 120 3.71 8.99 31.49
C SER A 120 4.00 7.78 32.39
N SER A 121 3.35 6.67 32.07
CA SER A 121 3.85 5.36 32.46
C SER A 121 5.33 5.27 32.06
N PRO A 122 6.24 4.77 32.92
CA PRO A 122 7.67 4.79 32.66
C PRO A 122 7.96 3.96 31.39
N ARG A 123 8.36 4.65 30.31
CA ARG A 123 8.80 3.99 29.09
C ARG A 123 10.21 3.43 29.30
N GLY A 124 10.36 2.14 29.06
CA GLY A 124 11.66 1.48 29.10
C GLY A 124 12.42 1.73 27.80
N ARG A 125 13.73 2.00 27.90
CA ARG A 125 14.62 1.97 26.74
C ARG A 125 15.00 0.52 26.44
N VAL A 126 14.78 0.08 25.21
CA VAL A 126 15.06 -1.30 24.77
C VAL A 126 15.93 -1.24 23.52
N SER A 127 16.93 -2.11 23.43
CA SER A 127 17.73 -2.27 22.23
C SER A 127 17.29 -3.51 21.46
N VAL A 128 16.97 -3.33 20.19
CA VAL A 128 16.43 -4.38 19.31
C VAL A 128 17.32 -4.48 18.08
N ARG A 129 17.87 -5.67 17.83
CA ARG A 129 18.59 -5.96 16.57
C ARG A 129 17.63 -6.57 15.56
N LEU A 130 17.52 -5.97 14.38
CA LEU A 130 16.78 -6.53 13.26
C LEU A 130 17.71 -7.36 12.39
N LEU A 131 17.35 -8.62 12.15
CA LEU A 131 18.15 -9.56 11.36
C LEU A 131 17.43 -9.90 10.05
N LYS A 132 18.17 -10.36 9.05
CA LYS A 132 17.66 -10.83 7.76
C LYS A 132 18.07 -12.30 7.54
N PRO A 133 17.34 -13.28 8.13
CA PRO A 133 17.73 -14.69 8.09
C PRO A 133 17.87 -15.26 6.68
N THR A 134 17.06 -14.79 5.75
CA THR A 134 17.14 -15.15 4.33
C THR A 134 17.17 -13.88 3.47
N PRO A 135 17.80 -13.90 2.28
CA PRO A 135 17.84 -12.74 1.39
C PRO A 135 16.47 -12.17 1.01
N SER A 136 15.43 -13.02 0.99
CA SER A 136 14.05 -12.63 0.69
C SER A 136 13.26 -12.08 1.88
N THR A 137 13.83 -12.13 3.09
CA THR A 137 13.14 -11.66 4.31
C THR A 137 12.82 -10.17 4.21
N ARG A 138 11.56 -9.80 4.46
CA ARG A 138 11.12 -8.41 4.57
C ARG A 138 10.84 -8.06 6.03
N TRP A 139 11.24 -6.86 6.46
CA TRP A 139 10.95 -6.39 7.82
C TRP A 139 9.53 -5.84 7.96
N GLY A 140 9.04 -5.11 6.95
CA GLY A 140 7.64 -4.67 6.89
C GLY A 140 7.26 -3.66 7.98
N ILE A 141 8.09 -2.63 8.18
CA ILE A 141 7.86 -1.57 9.18
C ILE A 141 7.24 -0.36 8.49
N VAL A 142 6.17 0.19 9.07
CA VAL A 142 5.56 1.45 8.63
C VAL A 142 5.76 2.50 9.73
N PRO A 143 6.60 3.51 9.48
CA PRO A 143 6.81 4.61 10.42
C PRO A 143 5.75 5.70 10.24
N ALA A 144 5.52 6.48 11.30
CA ALA A 144 4.92 7.80 11.23
C ALA A 144 5.67 8.77 12.14
N VAL A 145 5.49 10.06 11.89
CA VAL A 145 5.99 11.10 12.79
C VAL A 145 5.22 10.95 14.09
N SER A 146 5.93 10.73 15.19
CA SER A 146 5.28 10.65 16.49
C SER A 146 4.78 12.04 16.90
N HIS A 147 3.66 12.10 17.62
CA HIS A 147 3.28 13.31 18.35
C HIS A 147 4.17 13.57 19.57
N HIS A 148 5.33 12.89 19.67
CA HIS A 148 6.29 13.13 20.73
C HIS A 148 6.89 14.54 20.54
N PRO A 149 7.03 15.33 21.61
CA PRO A 149 7.55 16.69 21.53
C PRO A 149 8.94 16.77 20.88
N ASP A 150 9.73 15.71 20.98
CA ASP A 150 11.09 15.62 20.43
C ASP A 150 11.16 15.19 18.95
N GLY A 151 10.02 15.03 18.27
CA GLY A 151 9.98 14.74 16.83
C GLY A 151 10.49 13.35 16.43
N HIS A 152 10.46 12.38 17.34
CA HIS A 152 10.91 11.01 17.05
C HIS A 152 9.96 10.25 16.11
N VAL A 153 10.41 9.13 15.58
CA VAL A 153 9.62 8.26 14.71
C VAL A 153 8.91 7.20 15.54
N GLN A 154 7.60 7.03 15.33
CA GLN A 154 6.81 5.97 15.96
C GLN A 154 6.47 4.89 14.95
N ILE A 155 6.50 3.64 15.39
CA ILE A 155 6.01 2.50 14.61
C ILE A 155 4.49 2.48 14.70
N VAL A 156 3.81 2.77 13.59
CA VAL A 156 2.34 2.79 13.56
C VAL A 156 1.73 1.51 13.00
N LYS A 157 2.49 0.77 12.20
CA LYS A 157 2.05 -0.51 11.64
C LYS A 157 3.23 -1.42 11.34
N LEU A 158 2.97 -2.72 11.51
CA LEU A 158 3.87 -3.80 11.14
C LEU A 158 3.13 -4.73 10.17
N ASN A 159 3.81 -5.19 9.13
CA ASN A 159 3.25 -6.20 8.25
C ASN A 159 3.12 -7.52 9.03
N ALA A 160 1.97 -8.20 8.91
CA ALA A 160 1.71 -9.47 9.57
C ALA A 160 2.76 -10.55 9.23
N GLU A 161 3.25 -10.56 7.98
CA GLU A 161 4.31 -11.47 7.52
C GLU A 161 5.73 -10.88 7.70
N GLY A 162 5.82 -9.63 8.16
CA GLY A 162 7.06 -8.91 8.35
C GLY A 162 7.87 -9.45 9.52
N TYR A 163 9.17 -9.70 9.31
CA TYR A 163 10.03 -10.26 10.34
C TYR A 163 10.22 -9.32 11.54
N ALA A 164 10.03 -8.02 11.36
CA ALA A 164 10.15 -7.04 12.44
C ALA A 164 9.09 -7.23 13.54
N ARG A 165 7.93 -7.82 13.25
CA ARG A 165 6.87 -8.08 14.24
C ARG A 165 7.31 -9.02 15.36
N LYS A 166 8.35 -9.82 15.14
CA LYS A 166 8.93 -10.70 16.19
C LYS A 166 9.69 -9.93 17.28
N LYS A 167 9.97 -8.64 17.07
CA LYS A 167 10.88 -7.84 17.90
C LYS A 167 10.36 -6.45 18.22
N LEU A 168 9.59 -5.86 17.32
CA LEU A 168 8.99 -4.53 17.43
C LEU A 168 7.49 -4.65 17.68
N CYS A 169 6.95 -3.63 18.35
CA CYS A 169 5.54 -3.48 18.65
C CYS A 169 5.02 -2.18 18.01
N VAL A 170 3.73 -2.15 17.69
CA VAL A 170 3.07 -0.88 17.35
C VAL A 170 3.11 0.03 18.59
N GLY A 171 3.44 1.30 18.37
CA GLY A 171 3.59 2.30 19.41
C GLY A 171 5.03 2.52 19.90
N ASP A 172 5.96 1.63 19.54
CA ASP A 172 7.40 1.82 19.82
C ASP A 172 7.90 3.13 19.20
N ILE A 173 8.64 3.90 19.98
CA ILE A 173 9.29 5.13 19.50
C ILE A 173 10.76 4.84 19.25
N VAL A 174 11.22 5.06 18.02
CA VAL A 174 12.60 4.86 17.60
C VAL A 174 13.42 6.10 17.98
N LEU A 175 14.44 5.89 18.79
CA LEU A 175 15.36 6.94 19.25
C LEU A 175 16.60 7.00 18.35
N THR A 176 17.25 5.85 18.17
CA THR A 176 18.46 5.73 17.35
C THR A 176 18.49 4.45 16.51
N ILE A 177 19.24 4.49 15.40
CA ILE A 177 19.60 3.34 14.57
C ILE A 177 21.12 3.31 14.51
N ASP A 178 21.73 2.20 14.96
CA ASP A 178 23.19 2.03 15.02
C ASP A 178 23.92 3.19 15.75
N GLY A 179 23.23 3.78 16.74
CA GLY A 179 23.74 4.91 17.53
C GLY A 179 23.41 6.29 16.97
N GLU A 180 22.95 6.39 15.72
CA GLU A 180 22.56 7.66 15.10
C GLU A 180 21.10 8.02 15.41
N SER A 181 20.86 9.26 15.83
CA SER A 181 19.51 9.73 16.15
C SER A 181 18.66 9.90 14.90
N VAL A 182 17.37 9.53 15.02
CA VAL A 182 16.41 9.61 13.91
C VAL A 182 15.24 10.50 14.29
N HIS A 183 15.05 11.56 13.50
CA HIS A 183 14.07 12.63 13.76
C HIS A 183 13.05 12.81 12.63
N SER A 184 13.11 11.98 11.58
CA SER A 184 12.18 12.07 10.46
C SER A 184 11.86 10.69 9.91
N CYS A 185 10.65 10.54 9.37
CA CYS A 185 10.24 9.30 8.70
C CYS A 185 11.12 9.01 7.49
N GLU A 186 11.51 10.05 6.74
CA GLU A 186 12.39 9.90 5.58
C GLU A 186 13.77 9.36 5.99
N GLY A 187 14.40 9.95 7.01
CA GLY A 187 15.68 9.49 7.54
C GLY A 187 15.60 8.07 8.09
N PHE A 188 14.51 7.74 8.81
CA PHE A 188 14.25 6.38 9.27
C PHE A 188 14.17 5.37 8.12
N VAL A 189 13.35 5.67 7.10
CA VAL A 189 13.15 4.77 5.95
C VAL A 189 14.45 4.59 5.17
N ALA A 190 15.21 5.66 4.97
CA ALA A 190 16.52 5.59 4.31
C ALA A 190 17.49 4.70 5.09
N ALA A 191 17.65 4.94 6.39
CA ALA A 191 18.55 4.17 7.26
C ALA A 191 18.16 2.69 7.33
N ILE A 192 16.87 2.38 7.51
CA ILE A 192 16.38 1.00 7.57
C ILE A 192 16.56 0.28 6.24
N ASN A 193 16.29 0.92 5.10
CA ASN A 193 16.49 0.27 3.80
C ASN A 193 17.97 0.00 3.52
N ALA A 194 18.85 0.96 3.81
CA ALA A 194 20.29 0.78 3.66
C ALA A 194 20.81 -0.35 4.58
N ALA A 195 20.31 -0.42 5.82
CA ALA A 195 20.66 -1.49 6.74
C ALA A 195 20.09 -2.85 6.30
N HIS A 196 18.92 -2.88 5.66
CA HIS A 196 18.31 -4.11 5.14
C HIS A 196 19.13 -4.72 4.01
N GLU A 197 19.70 -3.91 3.13
CA GLU A 197 20.57 -4.36 2.03
C GLU A 197 21.78 -5.14 2.57
N ASN A 198 22.38 -4.64 3.66
CA ASN A 198 23.59 -5.19 4.28
C ASN A 198 23.34 -6.23 5.38
N ALA A 199 22.10 -6.36 5.87
CA ALA A 199 21.76 -7.29 6.94
C ALA A 199 21.81 -8.75 6.46
N ASP A 200 22.15 -9.65 7.39
CA ASP A 200 22.18 -11.10 7.21
C ASP A 200 21.57 -11.82 8.43
N ALA A 201 21.76 -13.14 8.53
CA ALA A 201 21.21 -13.95 9.60
C ALA A 201 21.81 -13.66 11.00
N LYS A 202 22.94 -12.96 11.07
CA LYS A 202 23.72 -12.67 12.28
C LYS A 202 23.92 -11.17 12.51
N ASN A 203 23.89 -10.37 11.46
CA ASN A 203 24.17 -8.94 11.46
C ASN A 203 22.97 -8.16 10.93
N GLY A 204 22.80 -6.95 11.46
CA GLY A 204 21.77 -6.01 11.04
C GLY A 204 21.65 -4.87 12.06
N PRO A 205 20.79 -3.88 11.79
CA PRO A 205 20.80 -2.62 12.53
C PRO A 205 20.35 -2.81 13.97
N LEU A 206 20.98 -2.07 14.88
CA LEU A 206 20.61 -1.98 16.29
C LEU A 206 19.73 -0.76 16.49
N LEU A 207 18.45 -0.99 16.73
CA LEU A 207 17.48 0.05 17.05
C LEU A 207 17.46 0.25 18.57
N THR A 208 17.56 1.50 19.01
CA THR A 208 17.22 1.88 20.38
C THR A 208 15.83 2.47 20.38
N ILE A 209 14.91 1.84 21.09
CA ILE A 209 13.50 2.22 21.14
C ILE A 209 13.06 2.57 22.56
N SER A 210 12.01 3.39 22.66
CA SER A 210 11.28 3.69 23.89
C SER A 210 9.93 3.00 23.83
N ARG A 211 9.74 2.00 24.70
CA ARG A 211 8.55 1.14 24.74
C ARG A 211 7.75 1.36 26.02
N SER A 212 6.43 1.46 25.88
CA SER A 212 5.52 1.51 27.04
C SER A 212 5.45 0.15 27.73
N LYS A 213 5.52 0.09 29.06
CA LYS A 213 5.45 -1.18 29.83
C LYS A 213 4.20 -2.01 29.54
N ASN A 214 3.09 -1.37 29.17
CA ASN A 214 1.81 -2.06 28.92
C ASN A 214 1.66 -2.62 27.50
N SER A 215 2.70 -2.57 26.66
CA SER A 215 2.62 -3.02 25.26
C SER A 215 2.80 -4.53 25.06
N PHE A 216 3.01 -5.29 26.14
CA PHE A 216 3.19 -6.75 26.07
C PHE A 216 1.89 -7.55 26.17
N ASP A 217 0.75 -6.94 26.49
CA ASP A 217 -0.49 -7.67 26.84
C ASP A 217 -1.60 -7.61 25.78
N ILE A 218 -1.32 -7.17 24.54
CA ILE A 218 -2.31 -7.12 23.45
C ILE A 218 -1.90 -8.08 22.32
N GLU A 219 -1.83 -9.38 22.60
CA GLU A 219 -1.99 -10.47 21.61
C GLU A 219 -1.97 -11.84 22.31
N ALA A 220 -3.10 -12.21 22.88
CA ALA A 220 -3.51 -13.61 23.10
C ALA A 220 -5.04 -13.66 23.25
N ASP A 221 -5.75 -13.49 22.14
CA ASP A 221 -7.10 -14.01 21.89
C ASP A 221 -7.27 -14.25 20.38
#